data_AF-A0A7S4T9D9-F1
#
_entry.id   AF-A0A7S4T9D9-F1
#
_cell.length_a   1.000
_cell.length_b   1.000
_cell.length_c   1.000
_cell.angle_alpha   90.00
_cell.angle_beta   90.00
_cell.angle_gamma   90.00
#
_symmetry.space_group_name_H-M   'P 1'
#
loop_
_entity.id
_entity.type
_entity.pdbx_description
1 polymer ?
#
loop_
_entity_poly.entity_id
_entity_poly.type
_entity_poly.pdbx_seq_one_letter_code
_entity_poly.pdbx_strand_id
1 'polypeptide(L)'
;GVWLVKHDAESGTTRFSNTAMELTDNLDFEVADLVDSLSKQLHKTADHEGEDAESWALRNVRPGLVIEELFAAVDYENVPPMELSLFVVWGRLWLANANEVRGFNRWNTGFYHRNGSAVPGNPHGDIPEWVDWPLVLSVAERLGANKDMFRVDMFVGLPAMHPLLQEGSTEEERKAAAHYVVSESEIHPTTIFWDSEVCNEGARLWIAGYKTGNYRLIPNTEVPPAFLETGICAPSACDA
;
A
#
# COMPACT_ATOMS: atom_id res chain seq x y z
N GLY A 1 3.13 -12.41 -5.00
CA GLY A 1 1.77 -12.55 -5.56
C GLY A 1 0.76 -12.13 -4.50
N VAL A 2 -0.44 -11.74 -4.89
CA VAL A 2 -1.55 -11.40 -3.98
C VAL A 2 -2.69 -12.36 -4.25
N TRP A 3 -3.26 -12.92 -3.18
CA TRP A 3 -4.36 -13.87 -3.26
C TRP A 3 -5.51 -13.38 -2.39
N LEU A 4 -6.68 -13.24 -2.99
CA LEU A 4 -7.91 -12.89 -2.28
C LEU A 4 -8.67 -14.18 -1.97
N VAL A 5 -9.05 -14.37 -0.71
CA VAL A 5 -9.81 -15.53 -0.25
C VAL A 5 -10.97 -15.03 0.60
N LYS A 6 -12.19 -15.44 0.27
CA LYS A 6 -13.39 -15.17 1.09
C LYS A 6 -14.14 -16.48 1.32
N HIS A 7 -14.28 -16.86 2.58
CA HIS A 7 -15.04 -18.03 2.98
C HIS A 7 -16.38 -17.61 3.57
N ASP A 8 -17.46 -18.16 3.03
CA ASP A 8 -18.80 -18.02 3.56
C ASP A 8 -19.11 -19.22 4.45
N ALA A 9 -19.19 -18.98 5.76
CA ALA A 9 -19.43 -20.02 6.75
C ALA A 9 -20.86 -20.58 6.72
N GLU A 10 -21.84 -19.82 6.21
CA GLU A 10 -23.24 -20.26 6.14
C GLU A 10 -23.46 -21.20 4.96
N SER A 11 -22.93 -20.84 3.78
CA SER A 11 -23.02 -21.69 2.58
C SER A 11 -21.92 -22.73 2.49
N GLY A 12 -20.84 -22.59 3.28
CA GLY A 12 -19.65 -23.43 3.24
C GLY A 12 -18.80 -23.22 1.97
N THR A 13 -19.06 -22.15 1.20
CA THR A 13 -18.39 -21.87 -0.07
C THR A 13 -17.16 -21.00 0.13
N THR A 14 -16.16 -21.14 -0.75
CA THR A 14 -14.96 -20.31 -0.77
C THR A 14 -14.81 -19.66 -2.14
N ARG A 15 -14.69 -18.33 -2.17
CA ARG A 15 -14.36 -17.55 -3.36
C ARG A 15 -12.89 -17.18 -3.34
N PHE A 16 -12.29 -17.17 -4.52
CA PHE A 16 -10.85 -17.00 -4.69
C PHE A 16 -10.53 -16.12 -5.90
N SER A 17 -9.44 -15.36 -5.78
CA SER A 17 -8.80 -14.70 -6.92
C SER A 17 -7.28 -14.65 -6.71
N ASN A 18 -6.54 -14.88 -7.78
CA ASN A 18 -5.08 -14.66 -7.83
C ASN A 18 -4.73 -13.27 -8.39
N THR A 19 -5.72 -12.41 -8.56
CA THR A 19 -5.54 -11.01 -8.95
C THR A 19 -6.03 -10.13 -7.80
N ALA A 20 -5.27 -9.08 -7.46
CA ALA A 20 -5.58 -8.19 -6.34
C ALA A 20 -6.82 -7.29 -6.57
N MET A 21 -7.61 -7.53 -7.63
CA MET A 21 -8.59 -6.58 -8.15
C MET A 21 -10.04 -6.92 -7.79
N GLU A 22 -10.43 -8.20 -7.78
CA GLU A 22 -11.81 -8.59 -7.46
C GLU A 22 -11.87 -10.05 -7.02
N LEU A 23 -12.77 -10.37 -6.09
CA LEU A 23 -13.16 -11.74 -5.79
C LEU A 23 -14.10 -12.23 -6.90
N THR A 24 -13.65 -13.20 -7.69
CA THR A 24 -14.50 -13.82 -8.70
C THR A 24 -15.49 -14.79 -8.06
N ASP A 25 -16.68 -14.94 -8.64
CA ASP A 25 -17.64 -16.00 -8.27
C ASP A 25 -17.19 -17.40 -8.72
N ASN A 26 -15.88 -17.61 -8.92
CA ASN A 26 -15.34 -18.92 -9.19
C ASN A 26 -15.41 -19.77 -7.91
N LEU A 27 -16.38 -20.68 -7.88
CA LEU A 27 -16.61 -21.64 -6.79
C LEU A 27 -15.78 -22.93 -6.95
N ASP A 28 -15.11 -23.13 -8.08
CA ASP A 28 -14.22 -24.28 -8.34
C ASP A 28 -12.85 -24.07 -7.65
N PHE A 29 -12.88 -23.63 -6.39
CA PHE A 29 -11.67 -23.42 -5.60
C PHE A 29 -11.05 -24.76 -5.20
N GLU A 30 -10.03 -25.18 -5.94
CA GLU A 30 -9.21 -26.33 -5.59
C GLU A 30 -8.02 -25.89 -4.73
N VAL A 31 -7.97 -26.35 -3.48
CA VAL A 31 -6.87 -26.05 -2.54
C VAL A 31 -5.52 -26.44 -3.14
N ALA A 32 -5.48 -27.50 -3.95
CA ALA A 32 -4.26 -27.95 -4.63
C ALA A 32 -3.71 -26.89 -5.60
N ASP A 33 -4.59 -26.16 -6.30
CA ASP A 33 -4.19 -25.12 -7.25
C ASP A 33 -3.64 -23.88 -6.53
N LEU A 34 -4.23 -23.52 -5.38
CA LEU A 34 -3.69 -22.47 -4.51
C LEU A 34 -2.30 -22.86 -3.99
N VAL A 35 -2.13 -24.09 -3.48
CA VAL A 35 -0.85 -24.57 -2.94
C VAL A 35 0.22 -24.62 -4.03
N ASP A 36 -0.11 -25.16 -5.20
CA ASP A 36 0.79 -25.20 -6.35
C ASP A 36 1.18 -23.78 -6.80
N SER A 37 0.21 -22.87 -6.91
CA SER A 37 0.45 -21.47 -7.25
C SER A 37 1.33 -20.76 -6.21
N LEU A 38 1.01 -20.88 -4.92
CA LEU A 38 1.82 -20.31 -3.83
C LEU A 38 3.25 -20.84 -3.87
N SER A 39 3.42 -22.17 -3.96
CA SER A 39 4.75 -22.79 -3.98
C SER A 39 5.59 -22.35 -5.17
N LYS A 40 4.98 -22.18 -6.36
CA LYS A 40 5.65 -21.69 -7.57
C LYS A 40 6.01 -20.21 -7.49
N GLN A 41 5.21 -19.40 -6.79
CA GLN A 41 5.37 -17.94 -6.75
C GLN A 41 6.23 -17.46 -5.57
N LEU A 42 6.27 -18.20 -4.45
CA LEU A 42 7.07 -17.85 -3.26
C LEU A 42 8.57 -17.73 -3.54
N HIS A 43 9.08 -18.42 -4.55
CA HIS A 43 10.51 -18.41 -4.90
C HIS A 43 10.82 -17.57 -6.14
N LYS A 44 9.80 -16.98 -6.77
CA LYS A 44 10.00 -16.16 -7.95
C LYS A 44 10.34 -14.75 -7.53
N THR A 45 11.41 -14.24 -8.10
CA THR A 45 11.70 -12.82 -8.01
C THR A 45 10.80 -12.04 -8.96
N ALA A 46 10.57 -10.76 -8.66
CA ALA A 46 9.88 -9.87 -9.59
C ALA A 46 10.71 -9.75 -10.90
N ASP A 47 10.19 -10.32 -11.97
CA ASP A 47 10.76 -10.27 -13.33
C ASP A 47 9.93 -9.31 -14.18
N HIS A 48 10.59 -8.37 -14.86
CA HIS A 48 9.98 -7.47 -15.83
C HIS A 48 10.69 -7.61 -17.18
N GLU A 49 9.97 -8.12 -18.18
CA GLU A 49 10.49 -8.32 -19.55
C GLU A 49 11.77 -9.18 -19.65
N GLY A 50 12.03 -10.06 -18.67
CA GLY A 50 13.24 -10.89 -18.61
C GLY A 50 14.41 -10.21 -17.90
N GLU A 51 14.20 -9.01 -17.33
CA GLU A 51 15.14 -8.33 -16.47
C GLU A 51 14.74 -8.48 -15.00
N ASP A 52 15.72 -8.84 -14.17
CA ASP A 52 15.56 -9.00 -12.73
C ASP A 52 15.33 -7.62 -12.09
N ALA A 53 14.06 -7.22 -12.01
CA ALA A 53 13.59 -5.92 -11.52
C ALA A 53 13.55 -5.86 -9.99
N GLU A 54 13.79 -6.97 -9.31
CA GLU A 54 13.71 -7.04 -7.86
C GLU A 54 14.92 -6.38 -7.19
N SER A 55 14.69 -5.56 -6.16
CA SER A 55 15.76 -4.87 -5.44
C SER A 55 16.73 -5.85 -4.77
N TRP A 56 18.00 -5.44 -4.60
CA TRP A 56 18.99 -6.26 -3.89
C TRP A 56 18.51 -6.68 -2.51
N ALA A 57 17.80 -5.80 -1.78
CA ALA A 57 17.26 -6.10 -0.45
C ALA A 57 16.27 -7.27 -0.48
N LEU A 58 15.35 -7.27 -1.45
CA LEU A 58 14.32 -8.32 -1.59
C LEU A 58 14.91 -9.69 -1.97
N ARG A 59 16.08 -9.72 -2.63
CA ARG A 59 16.80 -10.97 -2.94
C ARG A 59 17.51 -11.59 -1.73
N ASN A 60 17.69 -10.83 -0.66
CA ASN A 60 18.43 -11.25 0.53
C ASN A 60 17.53 -11.48 1.75
N VAL A 61 16.21 -11.29 1.60
CA VAL A 61 15.23 -11.66 2.62
C VAL A 61 14.67 -13.05 2.32
N ARG A 62 14.35 -13.82 3.36
CA ARG A 62 13.69 -15.11 3.20
C ARG A 62 12.23 -14.88 2.76
N PRO A 63 11.74 -15.53 1.69
CA PRO A 63 10.34 -15.44 1.32
C PRO A 63 9.42 -15.86 2.46
N GLY A 64 8.33 -15.13 2.62
CA GLY A 64 7.33 -15.35 3.66
C GLY A 64 5.92 -15.12 3.14
N LEU A 65 4.93 -15.49 3.96
CA LEU A 65 3.51 -15.21 3.70
C LEU A 65 3.00 -14.25 4.77
N VAL A 66 2.32 -13.21 4.33
CA VAL A 66 1.51 -12.33 5.20
C VAL A 66 0.06 -12.67 4.92
N ILE A 67 -0.70 -12.92 5.98
CA ILE A 67 -2.15 -13.15 5.92
C ILE A 67 -2.80 -11.98 6.64
N GLU A 68 -3.64 -11.26 5.93
CA GLU A 68 -4.34 -10.07 6.43
C GLU A 68 -5.84 -10.20 6.23
N GLU A 69 -6.58 -9.41 7.01
CA GLU A 69 -8.03 -9.30 6.83
C GLU A 69 -8.32 -8.64 5.47
N LEU A 70 -9.26 -9.22 4.72
CA LEU A 70 -9.68 -8.64 3.45
C LEU A 70 -10.53 -7.39 3.71
N PHE A 71 -10.19 -6.29 3.04
CA PHE A 71 -10.96 -5.05 3.08
C PHE A 71 -11.75 -4.84 1.79
N ALA A 72 -12.82 -4.06 1.90
CA ALA A 72 -13.71 -3.68 0.82
C ALA A 72 -13.97 -2.17 0.81
N ALA A 73 -14.39 -1.65 -0.34
CA ALA A 73 -14.85 -0.28 -0.50
C ALA A 73 -16.05 0.01 0.41
N VAL A 74 -16.14 1.24 0.90
CA VAL A 74 -17.31 1.70 1.68
C VAL A 74 -18.62 1.68 0.88
N ASP A 75 -18.55 1.60 -0.45
CA ASP A 75 -19.73 1.63 -1.32
C ASP A 75 -20.10 0.26 -1.89
N TYR A 76 -19.18 -0.73 -1.84
CA TYR A 76 -19.36 -2.02 -2.50
C TYR A 76 -18.62 -3.16 -1.77
N GLU A 77 -19.34 -4.23 -1.42
CA GLU A 77 -18.81 -5.37 -0.65
C GLU A 77 -17.67 -6.15 -1.33
N ASN A 78 -17.71 -6.26 -2.67
CA ASN A 78 -16.77 -7.11 -3.43
C ASN A 78 -15.74 -6.29 -4.21
N VAL A 79 -15.65 -4.99 -3.94
CA VAL A 79 -14.70 -4.08 -4.58
C VAL A 79 -13.61 -3.73 -3.58
N PRO A 80 -12.33 -3.68 -3.99
CA PRO A 80 -11.23 -3.27 -3.12
C PRO A 80 -11.46 -1.90 -2.46
N PRO A 81 -10.90 -1.67 -1.27
CA PRO A 81 -10.97 -0.38 -0.59
C PRO A 81 -10.30 0.72 -1.42
N MET A 82 -10.53 1.97 -1.04
CA MET A 82 -9.70 3.07 -1.54
C MET A 82 -8.26 2.83 -1.07
N GLU A 83 -7.30 2.97 -1.99
CA GLU A 83 -5.87 2.84 -1.68
C GLU A 83 -5.21 4.21 -1.78
N LEU A 84 -4.54 4.62 -0.70
CA LEU A 84 -3.74 5.84 -0.65
C LEU A 84 -2.27 5.46 -0.68
N SER A 85 -1.56 5.88 -1.73
CA SER A 85 -0.10 5.79 -1.81
C SER A 85 0.51 7.10 -1.37
N LEU A 86 1.17 7.07 -0.21
CA LEU A 86 1.60 8.23 0.55
C LEU A 86 3.12 8.38 0.46
N PHE A 87 3.60 9.44 -0.19
CA PHE A 87 5.03 9.72 -0.36
C PHE A 87 5.53 10.60 0.77
N VAL A 88 6.22 9.96 1.72
CA VAL A 88 6.82 10.60 2.88
C VAL A 88 8.30 10.87 2.60
N VAL A 89 8.67 12.14 2.57
CA VAL A 89 10.05 12.59 2.31
C VAL A 89 10.49 13.46 3.47
N TRP A 90 11.63 13.11 4.07
CA TRP A 90 12.10 13.69 5.33
C TRP A 90 10.98 13.71 6.38
N GLY A 91 10.42 12.54 6.68
CA GLY A 91 9.43 12.37 7.75
C GLY A 91 8.16 13.21 7.60
N ARG A 92 7.89 13.72 6.41
CA ARG A 92 6.71 14.53 6.10
C ARG A 92 6.02 14.01 4.86
N LEU A 93 4.70 13.99 4.88
CA LEU A 93 3.93 13.69 3.67
C LEU A 93 4.05 14.88 2.71
N TRP A 94 4.43 14.60 1.47
CA TRP A 94 4.51 15.63 0.41
C TRP A 94 3.45 15.45 -0.67
N LEU A 95 3.20 14.21 -1.02
CA LEU A 95 2.29 13.83 -2.09
C LEU A 95 1.52 12.58 -1.67
N ALA A 96 0.23 12.57 -1.94
CA ALA A 96 -0.56 11.35 -1.91
C ALA A 96 -1.17 11.12 -3.28
N ASN A 97 -1.20 9.86 -3.69
CA ASN A 97 -1.99 9.37 -4.80
C ASN A 97 -3.14 8.57 -4.21
N ALA A 98 -4.38 8.81 -4.65
CA ALA A 98 -5.51 7.97 -4.28
C ALA A 98 -5.95 7.14 -5.49
N ASN A 99 -6.29 5.89 -5.22
CA ASN A 99 -6.86 4.97 -6.18
C ASN A 99 -8.18 4.45 -5.65
N GLU A 100 -9.18 4.45 -6.53
CA GLU A 100 -10.43 3.73 -6.31
C GLU A 100 -10.52 2.59 -7.33
N VAL A 101 -10.88 1.40 -6.88
CA VAL A 101 -11.25 0.33 -7.79
C VAL A 101 -12.75 0.42 -8.04
N ARG A 102 -13.18 0.34 -9.31
CA ARG A 102 -14.59 0.24 -9.69
C ARG A 102 -14.74 -0.87 -10.73
N GLY A 103 -15.32 -2.00 -10.33
CA GLY A 103 -15.29 -3.24 -11.12
C GLY A 103 -13.86 -3.71 -11.36
N PHE A 104 -13.53 -4.11 -12.59
CA PHE A 104 -12.18 -4.59 -12.97
C PHE A 104 -11.12 -3.50 -13.13
N ASN A 105 -11.48 -2.21 -13.00
CA ASN A 105 -10.57 -1.10 -13.29
C ASN A 105 -10.15 -0.40 -11.99
N ARG A 106 -8.83 -0.32 -11.77
CA ARG A 106 -8.22 0.58 -10.78
C ARG A 106 -8.07 1.96 -11.42
N TRP A 107 -8.73 2.95 -10.84
CA TRP A 107 -8.71 4.33 -11.30
C TRP A 107 -7.84 5.17 -10.36
N ASN A 108 -6.83 5.82 -10.93
CA ASN A 108 -6.14 6.90 -10.24
C ASN A 108 -7.12 8.07 -10.09
N THR A 109 -7.57 8.32 -8.87
CA THR A 109 -8.49 9.43 -8.55
C THR A 109 -7.74 10.74 -8.30
N GLY A 110 -6.43 10.73 -8.51
CA GLY A 110 -5.59 11.91 -8.64
C GLY A 110 -4.60 12.07 -7.48
N PHE A 111 -4.01 13.25 -7.45
CA PHE A 111 -2.97 13.62 -6.51
C PHE A 111 -3.44 14.67 -5.52
N TYR A 112 -2.95 14.55 -4.30
CA TYR A 112 -3.32 15.39 -3.18
C TYR A 112 -2.07 15.90 -2.46
N HIS A 113 -2.13 17.16 -2.07
CA HIS A 113 -1.15 17.79 -1.21
C HIS A 113 -1.33 17.34 0.25
N ARG A 114 -0.33 17.64 1.08
CA ARG A 114 -0.33 17.31 2.52
C ARG A 114 -1.59 17.79 3.27
N ASN A 115 -2.21 18.88 2.86
CA ASN A 115 -3.44 19.40 3.48
C ASN A 115 -4.73 18.72 2.98
N GLY A 116 -4.63 17.72 2.09
CA GLY A 116 -5.76 17.03 1.48
C GLY A 116 -6.33 17.73 0.24
N SER A 117 -5.81 18.92 -0.12
CA SER A 117 -6.28 19.61 -1.33
C SER A 117 -5.72 18.95 -2.59
N ALA A 118 -6.51 18.93 -3.64
CA ALA A 118 -6.12 18.41 -4.94
C ALA A 118 -4.94 19.18 -5.54
N VAL A 119 -4.04 18.47 -6.22
CA VAL A 119 -3.05 19.08 -7.11
C VAL A 119 -3.79 19.73 -8.31
N PRO A 120 -3.32 20.88 -8.84
CA PRO A 120 -3.96 21.52 -9.99
C PRO A 120 -4.18 20.57 -11.17
N GLY A 121 -5.42 20.53 -11.68
CA GLY A 121 -5.80 19.64 -12.78
C GLY A 121 -6.37 18.29 -12.35
N ASN A 122 -6.43 17.98 -11.05
CA ASN A 122 -7.12 16.80 -10.56
C ASN A 122 -8.65 16.91 -10.81
N PRO A 123 -9.26 16.00 -11.60
CA PRO A 123 -10.68 16.08 -11.95
C PRO A 123 -11.62 15.67 -10.80
N HIS A 124 -11.11 15.05 -9.73
CA HIS A 124 -11.89 14.55 -8.60
C HIS A 124 -12.01 15.55 -7.44
N GLY A 125 -11.33 16.70 -7.51
CA GLY A 125 -11.31 17.68 -6.44
C GLY A 125 -10.47 17.23 -5.24
N ASP A 126 -10.71 17.86 -4.09
CA ASP A 126 -10.02 17.58 -2.83
C ASP A 126 -10.35 16.16 -2.30
N ILE A 127 -9.55 15.67 -1.35
CA ILE A 127 -9.82 14.37 -0.72
C ILE A 127 -11.23 14.37 -0.12
N PRO A 128 -12.03 13.29 -0.25
CA PRO A 128 -13.38 13.28 0.27
C PRO A 128 -13.43 13.56 1.78
N GLU A 129 -14.38 14.41 2.21
CA GLU A 129 -14.45 14.87 3.62
C GLU A 129 -14.64 13.75 4.64
N TRP A 130 -15.17 12.59 4.21
CA TRP A 130 -15.34 11.43 5.07
C TRP A 130 -14.03 10.69 5.38
N VAL A 131 -12.97 10.96 4.61
CA VAL A 131 -11.63 10.45 4.90
C VAL A 131 -11.01 11.32 6.00
N ASP A 132 -10.73 10.74 7.16
CA ASP A 132 -9.94 11.34 8.25
C ASP A 132 -8.49 11.57 7.82
N TRP A 133 -8.30 12.63 7.04
CA TRP A 133 -7.00 13.03 6.53
C TRP A 133 -5.98 13.36 7.64
N PRO A 134 -6.35 14.01 8.76
CA PRO A 134 -5.47 14.14 9.91
C PRO A 134 -4.93 12.80 10.44
N LEU A 135 -5.76 11.76 10.52
CA LEU A 135 -5.31 10.43 10.92
C LEU A 135 -4.32 9.84 9.90
N VAL A 136 -4.65 9.87 8.60
CA VAL A 136 -3.78 9.41 7.51
C VAL A 136 -2.40 10.06 7.59
N LEU A 137 -2.36 11.40 7.72
CA LEU A 137 -1.12 12.16 7.90
C LEU A 137 -0.34 11.69 9.12
N SER A 138 -1.02 11.55 10.26
CA SER A 138 -0.36 11.17 11.51
C SER A 138 0.31 9.80 11.42
N VAL A 139 -0.32 8.83 10.74
CA VAL A 139 0.20 7.47 10.60
C VAL A 139 1.39 7.47 9.65
N ALA A 140 1.24 8.06 8.46
CA ALA A 140 2.30 8.10 7.46
C ALA A 140 3.55 8.83 7.95
N GLU A 141 3.39 10.01 8.56
CA GLU A 141 4.54 10.78 9.07
C GLU A 141 5.21 10.11 10.26
N ARG A 142 4.47 9.37 11.10
CA ARG A 142 5.08 8.55 12.17
C ARG A 142 5.94 7.42 11.59
N LEU A 143 5.45 6.72 10.57
CA LEU A 143 6.21 5.64 9.93
C LEU A 143 7.47 6.17 9.21
N GLY A 144 7.36 7.34 8.59
CA GLY A 144 8.48 7.99 7.90
C GLY A 144 9.38 8.86 8.78
N ALA A 145 9.09 8.99 10.09
CA ALA A 145 9.72 10.00 10.96
C ALA A 145 11.26 10.00 10.97
N ASN A 146 11.88 8.85 10.66
CA ASN A 146 13.33 8.63 10.63
C ASN A 146 13.90 8.35 9.23
N LYS A 147 13.11 8.56 8.19
CA LYS A 147 13.37 8.07 6.83
C LYS A 147 13.50 9.23 5.84
N ASP A 148 14.43 9.06 4.91
CA ASP A 148 14.74 10.06 3.89
C ASP A 148 13.66 10.09 2.80
N MET A 149 13.36 8.93 2.22
CA MET A 149 12.21 8.69 1.35
C MET A 149 11.56 7.36 1.75
N PHE A 150 10.23 7.38 1.86
CA PHE A 150 9.42 6.26 2.30
C PHE A 150 8.03 6.36 1.71
N ARG A 151 7.52 5.27 1.14
CA ARG A 151 6.13 5.19 0.69
C ARG A 151 5.34 4.34 1.68
N VAL A 152 4.13 4.78 1.98
CA VAL A 152 3.15 4.02 2.77
C VAL A 152 1.91 3.83 1.90
N ASP A 153 1.51 2.59 1.68
CA ASP A 153 0.20 2.29 1.10
C ASP A 153 -0.80 2.02 2.22
N MET A 154 -1.95 2.68 2.12
CA MET A 154 -2.99 2.63 3.13
C MET A 154 -4.34 2.36 2.49
N PHE A 155 -5.04 1.35 2.98
CA PHE A 155 -6.42 1.09 2.64
C PHE A 155 -7.36 1.90 3.53
N VAL A 156 -8.36 2.50 2.90
CA VAL A 156 -9.48 3.18 3.54
C VAL A 156 -10.76 2.49 3.10
N GLY A 157 -11.40 1.79 4.03
CA GLY A 157 -12.54 0.93 3.72
C GLY A 157 -13.10 0.23 4.95
N LEU A 158 -13.84 -0.85 4.73
CA LEU A 158 -14.37 -1.69 5.81
C LEU A 158 -13.83 -3.12 5.64
N PRO A 159 -13.68 -3.90 6.72
CA PRO A 159 -13.50 -5.34 6.59
C PRO A 159 -14.56 -5.95 5.67
N ALA A 160 -14.20 -6.85 4.78
CA ALA A 160 -15.10 -7.37 3.73
C ALA A 160 -16.31 -8.14 4.28
N MET A 161 -16.30 -8.52 5.56
CA MET A 161 -17.41 -9.15 6.29
C MET A 161 -18.08 -8.19 7.28
N HIS A 162 -17.82 -6.89 7.19
CA HIS A 162 -18.38 -5.90 8.11
C HIS A 162 -19.90 -5.82 7.95
N PRO A 163 -20.70 -5.80 9.05
CA PRO A 163 -22.16 -5.79 8.96
C PRO A 163 -22.73 -4.61 8.16
N LEU A 164 -22.05 -3.46 8.17
CA LEU A 164 -22.50 -2.28 7.43
C LEU A 164 -22.34 -2.39 5.90
N LEU A 165 -21.61 -3.39 5.39
CA LEU A 165 -21.55 -3.68 3.95
C LEU A 165 -22.79 -4.44 3.45
N GLN A 166 -23.63 -4.95 4.36
CA GLN A 166 -24.85 -5.67 4.03
C GLN A 166 -26.00 -4.71 3.67
N GLU A 167 -27.04 -5.25 3.04
CA GLU A 167 -28.23 -4.48 2.63
C GLU A 167 -28.92 -3.85 3.84
N GLY A 168 -29.19 -2.53 3.77
CA GLY A 168 -29.94 -1.78 4.78
C GLY A 168 -29.15 -0.67 5.49
N SER A 169 -27.82 -0.66 5.42
CA SER A 169 -27.01 0.46 5.91
C SER A 169 -26.96 1.62 4.93
N THR A 170 -26.85 2.85 5.45
CA THR A 170 -26.68 4.03 4.60
C THR A 170 -25.21 4.24 4.21
N GLU A 171 -24.98 5.04 3.17
CA GLU A 171 -23.62 5.41 2.74
C GLU A 171 -22.89 6.20 3.83
N GLU A 172 -23.60 7.08 4.54
CA GLU A 172 -23.07 7.87 5.65
C GLU A 172 -22.64 6.98 6.82
N GLU A 173 -23.41 5.94 7.15
CA GLU A 173 -23.05 4.97 8.18
C GLU A 173 -21.77 4.21 7.81
N ARG A 174 -21.66 3.76 6.55
CA ARG A 174 -20.47 3.05 6.06
C ARG A 174 -19.23 3.94 6.07
N LYS A 175 -19.36 5.18 5.58
CA LYS A 175 -18.28 6.17 5.57
C LYS A 175 -17.82 6.56 6.98
N ALA A 176 -18.76 6.73 7.91
CA ALA A 176 -18.45 7.04 9.30
C ALA A 176 -17.75 5.87 10.03
N ALA A 177 -17.95 4.64 9.57
CA ALA A 177 -17.32 3.45 10.12
C ALA A 177 -16.00 3.06 9.42
N ALA A 178 -15.52 3.86 8.46
CA ALA A 178 -14.33 3.52 7.68
C ALA A 178 -13.10 3.29 8.58
N HIS A 179 -12.37 2.23 8.30
CA HIS A 179 -11.12 1.84 8.93
C HIS A 179 -9.93 2.20 8.04
N TYR A 180 -8.78 2.39 8.69
CA TYR A 180 -7.51 2.75 8.05
C TYR A 180 -6.48 1.67 8.35
N VAL A 181 -5.99 0.99 7.32
CA VAL A 181 -5.00 -0.09 7.46
C VAL A 181 -3.81 0.21 6.59
N VAL A 182 -2.61 0.14 7.16
CA VAL A 182 -1.36 0.19 6.39
C VAL A 182 -1.16 -1.19 5.78
N SER A 183 -1.29 -1.29 4.46
CA SER A 183 -1.12 -2.55 3.72
C SER A 183 0.34 -2.80 3.37
N GLU A 184 1.06 -1.74 3.02
CA GLU A 184 2.45 -1.84 2.61
C GLU A 184 3.24 -0.60 3.03
N SER A 185 4.54 -0.81 3.25
CA SER A 185 5.48 0.28 3.43
C SER A 185 6.79 -0.07 2.74
N GLU A 186 7.26 0.80 1.85
CA GLU A 186 8.46 0.55 1.06
C GLU A 186 9.46 1.71 1.13
N ILE A 187 10.73 1.35 1.25
CA ILE A 187 11.87 2.28 1.21
C ILE A 187 12.29 2.54 -0.25
N HIS A 188 11.93 1.62 -1.15
CA HIS A 188 12.17 1.75 -2.58
C HIS A 188 10.83 1.70 -3.28
N PRO A 189 10.40 2.75 -4.00
CA PRO A 189 9.15 2.70 -4.73
C PRO A 189 9.23 1.58 -5.77
N THR A 190 8.53 0.46 -5.56
CA THR A 190 8.57 -0.65 -6.50
C THR A 190 7.79 -0.26 -7.75
N THR A 191 8.48 -0.31 -8.87
CA THR A 191 8.03 0.18 -10.18
C THR A 191 6.93 -0.68 -10.82
N ILE A 192 6.48 -1.74 -10.14
CA ILE A 192 5.50 -2.70 -10.68
C ILE A 192 4.11 -2.09 -10.85
N PHE A 193 3.89 -0.85 -10.38
CA PHE A 193 2.62 -0.13 -10.51
C PHE A 193 2.57 0.88 -11.66
N TRP A 194 3.54 0.88 -12.59
CA TRP A 194 3.51 1.53 -13.92
C TRP A 194 3.22 3.04 -13.97
N ASP A 195 3.01 3.71 -12.84
CA ASP A 195 2.93 5.17 -12.79
C ASP A 195 4.33 5.76 -12.63
N SER A 196 5.13 5.60 -13.70
CA SER A 196 6.48 6.15 -13.76
C SER A 196 6.50 7.66 -13.54
N GLU A 197 5.42 8.36 -13.86
CA GLU A 197 5.29 9.80 -13.63
C GLU A 197 5.27 10.12 -12.13
N VAL A 198 4.56 9.34 -11.33
CA VAL A 198 4.50 9.50 -9.87
C VAL A 198 5.82 9.18 -9.20
N CYS A 199 6.44 8.07 -9.59
CA CYS A 199 7.74 7.70 -9.05
C CYS A 199 8.80 8.75 -9.42
N ASN A 200 8.78 9.24 -10.65
CA ASN A 200 9.67 10.30 -11.12
C ASN A 200 9.39 11.63 -10.41
N GLU A 201 8.13 11.97 -10.14
CA GLU A 201 7.77 13.19 -9.42
C GLU A 201 8.19 13.12 -7.95
N GLY A 202 7.99 11.98 -7.28
CA GLY A 202 8.51 11.73 -5.93
C GLY A 202 10.05 11.86 -5.88
N ALA A 203 10.75 11.24 -6.83
CA ALA A 203 12.20 11.36 -6.95
C ALA A 203 12.65 12.81 -7.27
N ARG A 204 11.92 13.52 -8.13
CA ARG A 204 12.20 14.92 -8.46
C ARG A 204 12.06 15.82 -7.25
N LEU A 205 11.00 15.66 -6.45
CA LEU A 205 10.79 16.41 -5.21
C LEU A 205 11.91 16.14 -4.19
N TRP A 206 12.30 14.89 -4.03
CA TRP A 206 13.41 14.46 -3.18
C TRP A 206 14.73 15.13 -3.59
N ILE A 207 15.11 15.05 -4.88
CA ILE A 207 16.32 15.70 -5.41
C ILE A 207 16.24 17.22 -5.31
N ALA A 208 15.07 17.82 -5.55
CA ALA A 208 14.89 19.26 -5.52
C ALA A 208 15.16 19.84 -4.12
N GLY A 209 14.70 19.20 -3.04
CA GLY A 209 14.97 19.70 -1.69
C GLY A 209 16.45 19.62 -1.32
N TYR A 210 17.20 18.59 -1.76
CA TYR A 210 18.66 18.57 -1.60
C TYR A 210 19.35 19.71 -2.35
N LYS A 211 18.98 19.92 -3.62
CA LYS A 211 19.57 20.98 -4.46
C LYS A 211 19.27 22.38 -3.94
N THR A 212 18.11 22.57 -3.30
CA THR A 212 17.66 23.88 -2.80
C THR A 212 17.98 24.10 -1.32
N GLY A 213 18.55 23.12 -0.62
CA GLY A 213 18.77 23.19 0.82
C GLY A 213 17.49 23.07 1.65
N ASN A 214 16.36 22.74 1.02
CA ASN A 214 15.06 22.56 1.66
C ASN A 214 14.86 21.10 2.10
N TYR A 215 15.84 20.57 2.82
CA TYR A 215 15.77 19.26 3.45
C TYR A 215 15.79 19.41 4.98
N ARG A 216 15.30 18.41 5.70
CA ARG A 216 15.42 18.35 7.15
C ARG A 216 16.39 17.25 7.51
N LEU A 217 17.35 17.57 8.37
CA LEU A 217 18.12 16.53 9.04
C LEU A 217 17.20 15.80 9.99
N ILE A 218 17.07 14.51 9.76
CA ILE A 218 16.27 13.62 10.57
C ILE A 218 17.21 12.73 11.36
N PRO A 219 17.15 12.77 12.70
CA PRO A 219 17.88 11.83 13.53
C PRO A 219 17.39 10.42 13.21
N ASN A 220 18.28 9.56 12.71
CA ASN A 220 17.98 8.15 12.53
C ASN A 220 18.63 7.38 13.68
N THR A 221 17.80 6.94 14.64
CA THR A 221 18.23 6.11 15.77
C THR A 221 18.15 4.61 15.48
N GLU A 222 17.67 4.23 14.28
CA GLU A 222 17.50 2.84 13.83
C GLU A 222 18.81 2.31 13.22
N VAL A 223 19.74 3.18 12.83
CA VAL A 223 21.09 2.77 12.38
C VAL A 223 21.95 2.41 13.61
N PRO A 224 22.45 1.16 13.71
CA PRO A 224 23.29 0.76 14.83
C PRO A 224 24.53 1.67 14.95
N PRO A 225 24.92 2.09 16.17
CA PRO A 225 26.09 2.95 16.37
C PRO A 225 27.37 2.43 15.73
N ALA A 226 27.55 1.10 15.72
CA ALA A 226 28.69 0.45 15.07
C ALA A 226 28.78 0.78 13.56
N PHE A 227 27.64 0.88 12.87
CA PHE A 227 27.62 1.30 11.47
C PHE A 227 27.99 2.77 11.30
N LEU A 228 27.49 3.64 12.18
CA LEU A 228 27.82 5.07 12.15
C LEU A 228 29.31 5.33 12.35
N GLU A 229 29.96 4.54 13.20
CA GLU A 229 31.38 4.69 13.53
C GLU A 229 32.32 4.08 12.49
N THR A 230 31.92 2.95 11.88
CA THR A 230 32.84 2.13 11.07
C THR A 230 32.43 2.00 9.60
N GLY A 231 31.20 2.39 9.25
CA GLY A 231 30.59 2.13 7.95
C GLY A 231 30.26 0.65 7.72
N ILE A 232 30.34 -0.20 8.75
CA ILE A 232 30.17 -1.65 8.66
C ILE A 232 29.19 -2.11 9.74
N CYS A 233 28.15 -2.83 9.33
CA CYS A 233 27.38 -3.68 10.23
C CYS A 233 27.96 -5.09 10.14
N ALA A 234 28.43 -5.66 11.25
CA ALA A 234 28.68 -7.10 11.29
C ALA A 234 27.34 -7.81 10.97
N PRO A 235 27.32 -8.90 10.19
CA PRO A 235 26.08 -9.59 9.81
C PRO A 235 25.19 -9.93 11.02
N SER A 236 25.78 -10.33 12.14
CA SER A 236 25.10 -10.66 13.39
C SER A 236 24.47 -9.45 14.12
N ALA A 237 24.76 -8.22 13.70
CA ALA A 237 24.17 -7.00 14.24
C ALA A 237 22.91 -6.56 13.45
N CYS A 238 22.64 -7.20 12.30
CA CYS A 238 21.45 -6.97 11.49
C CYS A 238 20.32 -7.98 11.75
N ASP A 239 20.56 -8.98 12.60
CA ASP A 239 19.62 -10.07 12.91
C ASP A 239 18.76 -9.81 14.17
N ALA A 240 18.73 -8.57 14.67
CA ALA A 240 18.04 -8.18 15.92
C ALA A 240 16.64 -7.61 15.67
#